data_AF-A0A356K1W7-F1
#
_entry.id   AF-A0A356K1W7-F1
#
_cell.length_a   1.000
_cell.length_b   1.000
_cell.length_c   1.000
_cell.angle_alpha   90.00
_cell.angle_beta   90.00
_cell.angle_gamma   90.00
#
_symmetry.space_group_name_H-M   'P 1'
#
loop_
_entity.id
_entity.type
_entity.pdbx_description
1 polymer ?
#
loop_
_entity_poly.entity_id
_entity_poly.type
_entity_poly.pdbx_seq_one_letter_code
_entity_poly.pdbx_strand_id
1 'polypeptide(L)'
;HAPGLNGFALNAYSAAGIKTDHECSFPQEVLERLENGMYVLLRQGSAAQNLTEILPSVTKENSRRCAMCTDDKHPQDIIEFGHINANLRLAVKNGHDCFTAIAMATVNAAECYGLNDVGLIAPGYSADIVLFDNLEDFNAEKVFIDGKLVAENGKAVFEILNRVDKAVTHSVHIKPFIIEDLAIKLSSEKAKVISLKNHELVTKCKILNVNLTNGIFDCKKNPQIQKLIVMERHKKTGKIGKGLIENYGISGGAIATTIAHDSHNIIAAGDNDNDIFVAINELNKMGGGIILIKNKKVIGSLPLPIAGLMSDKSFVEVSQTLKNLLELAWNELGISREIEPFMTLSFLSLPVIPEIKLTPRGLFDVCKFNFTPIEAD
;
A
#
# COMPACT_ATOMS: atom_id res chain seq x y z
N HIS A 1 -7.83 10.86 -6.79
CA HIS A 1 -7.60 10.42 -5.41
C HIS A 1 -8.20 11.47 -4.49
N ALA A 2 -9.49 11.31 -4.18
CA ALA A 2 -10.29 12.24 -3.42
C ALA A 2 -11.10 11.52 -2.31
N PRO A 3 -10.42 10.79 -1.39
CA PRO A 3 -11.10 10.06 -0.33
C PRO A 3 -11.86 11.02 0.58
N GLY A 4 -13.13 10.72 0.86
CA GLY A 4 -13.99 11.51 1.75
C GLY A 4 -14.36 12.92 1.25
N LEU A 5 -13.93 13.30 0.04
CA LEU A 5 -14.30 14.59 -0.55
C LEU A 5 -15.75 14.55 -1.04
N ASN A 6 -16.57 15.56 -0.74
CA ASN A 6 -17.97 15.61 -1.15
C ASN A 6 -18.45 17.04 -1.39
N GLY A 7 -19.66 17.19 -1.94
CA GLY A 7 -20.33 18.47 -2.15
C GLY A 7 -19.45 19.51 -2.86
N PHE A 8 -19.44 20.75 -2.34
CA PHE A 8 -18.68 21.85 -2.97
C PHE A 8 -17.17 21.61 -3.05
N ALA A 9 -16.60 20.82 -2.14
CA ALA A 9 -15.19 20.50 -2.18
C ALA A 9 -14.86 19.57 -3.36
N LEU A 10 -15.75 18.61 -3.64
CA LEU A 10 -15.67 17.76 -4.83
C LEU A 10 -15.84 18.57 -6.12
N ASN A 11 -16.80 19.51 -6.14
CA ASN A 11 -16.99 20.41 -7.28
C ASN A 11 -15.71 21.23 -7.57
N ALA A 12 -15.08 21.77 -6.53
CA ALA A 12 -13.84 22.53 -6.67
C ALA A 12 -12.69 21.66 -7.22
N TYR A 13 -12.57 20.43 -6.74
CA TYR A 13 -11.57 19.47 -7.20
C TYR A 13 -11.78 19.07 -8.68
N SER A 14 -13.02 18.77 -9.07
CA SER A 14 -13.38 18.49 -10.47
C SER A 14 -13.17 19.71 -11.36
N ALA A 15 -13.57 20.90 -10.93
CA ALA A 15 -13.40 22.16 -11.67
C ALA A 15 -11.92 22.54 -11.88
N ALA A 16 -11.01 22.09 -11.01
CA ALA A 16 -9.56 22.23 -11.20
C ALA A 16 -9.01 21.33 -12.32
N GLY A 17 -9.83 20.47 -12.91
CA GLY A 17 -9.50 19.63 -14.06
C GLY A 17 -9.20 18.17 -13.71
N ILE A 18 -9.31 17.75 -12.44
CA ILE A 18 -9.16 16.35 -12.08
C ILE A 18 -10.44 15.59 -12.48
N LYS A 19 -10.29 14.53 -13.27
CA LYS A 19 -11.42 13.82 -13.88
C LYS A 19 -11.61 12.38 -13.41
N THR A 20 -10.69 11.81 -12.62
CA THR A 20 -10.74 10.40 -12.23
C THR A 20 -10.62 10.26 -10.71
N ASP A 21 -11.31 9.26 -10.15
CA ASP A 21 -11.16 8.89 -8.75
C ASP A 21 -11.40 7.40 -8.52
N HIS A 22 -10.61 6.76 -7.64
CA HIS A 22 -10.77 5.35 -7.22
C HIS A 22 -11.10 5.20 -5.74
N GLU A 23 -11.29 6.31 -5.02
CA GLU A 23 -11.41 6.34 -3.55
C GLU A 23 -12.85 6.31 -3.03
N CYS A 24 -13.81 5.89 -3.84
CA CYS A 24 -15.17 5.68 -3.38
C CYS A 24 -15.23 4.44 -2.48
N SER A 25 -15.73 4.62 -1.27
CA SER A 25 -16.03 3.56 -0.30
C SER A 25 -17.51 3.15 -0.36
N PHE A 26 -18.41 4.10 -0.63
CA PHE A 26 -19.86 3.87 -0.58
C PHE A 26 -20.55 4.16 -1.93
N PRO A 27 -21.72 3.52 -2.21
CA PRO A 27 -22.54 3.77 -3.40
C PRO A 27 -22.82 5.25 -3.68
N GLN A 28 -23.12 6.03 -2.64
CA GLN A 28 -23.44 7.45 -2.78
C GLN A 28 -22.26 8.25 -3.32
N GLU A 29 -21.04 7.90 -2.92
CA GLU A 29 -19.84 8.59 -3.39
C GLU A 29 -19.64 8.36 -4.89
N VAL A 30 -19.87 7.13 -5.38
CA VAL A 30 -19.85 6.83 -6.82
C VAL A 30 -20.81 7.75 -7.58
N LEU A 31 -22.06 7.84 -7.13
CA LEU A 31 -23.07 8.70 -7.77
C LEU A 31 -22.65 10.17 -7.79
N GLU A 32 -22.14 10.71 -6.68
CA GLU A 32 -21.68 12.11 -6.61
C GLU A 32 -20.53 12.42 -7.59
N ARG A 33 -19.59 11.48 -7.78
CA ARG A 33 -18.50 11.66 -8.77
C ARG A 33 -19.04 11.65 -10.19
N LEU A 34 -19.97 10.74 -10.48
CA LEU A 34 -20.62 10.64 -11.79
C LEU A 34 -21.43 11.90 -12.10
N GLU A 35 -22.19 12.42 -11.14
CA GLU A 35 -22.93 13.69 -11.26
C GLU A 35 -22.00 14.90 -11.49
N ASN A 36 -20.80 14.85 -10.91
CA ASN A 36 -19.72 15.83 -11.15
C ASN A 36 -19.00 15.63 -12.49
N GLY A 37 -19.46 14.70 -13.33
CA GLY A 37 -18.88 14.42 -14.65
C GLY A 37 -17.52 13.71 -14.60
N MET A 38 -17.12 13.19 -13.44
CA MET A 38 -15.88 12.44 -13.27
C MET A 38 -16.04 11.00 -13.75
N TYR A 39 -14.92 10.35 -14.03
CA TYR A 39 -14.82 8.92 -14.14
C TYR A 39 -14.56 8.28 -12.77
N VAL A 40 -15.27 7.19 -12.49
CA VAL A 40 -15.07 6.38 -11.29
C VAL A 40 -14.29 5.13 -11.66
N LEU A 41 -13.11 4.99 -11.06
CA LEU A 41 -12.26 3.83 -11.20
C LEU A 41 -12.62 2.82 -10.10
N LEU A 42 -13.43 1.84 -10.45
CA LEU A 42 -13.95 0.79 -9.57
C LEU A 42 -12.81 -0.14 -9.12
N ARG A 43 -12.29 0.12 -7.92
CA ARG A 43 -11.13 -0.56 -7.32
C ARG A 43 -11.50 -1.88 -6.66
N GLN A 44 -10.67 -2.89 -6.87
CA GLN A 44 -10.58 -4.08 -6.02
C GLN A 44 -9.10 -4.42 -5.82
N GLY A 45 -8.52 -3.92 -4.73
CA GLY A 45 -7.13 -4.16 -4.34
C GLY A 45 -7.01 -5.18 -3.21
N SER A 46 -5.79 -5.38 -2.71
CA SER A 46 -5.55 -6.25 -1.54
C SER A 46 -6.00 -5.60 -0.24
N ALA A 47 -5.64 -4.32 -0.05
CA ALA A 47 -5.96 -3.56 1.16
C ALA A 47 -7.36 -2.92 1.13
N ALA A 48 -7.91 -2.69 -0.06
CA ALA A 48 -9.22 -2.07 -0.28
C ALA A 48 -10.10 -2.97 -1.16
N GLN A 49 -11.02 -3.70 -0.52
CA GLN A 49 -11.86 -4.74 -1.14
C GLN A 49 -13.36 -4.35 -1.12
N ASN A 50 -13.70 -3.18 -1.64
CA ASN A 50 -15.06 -2.64 -1.55
C ASN A 50 -15.81 -2.62 -2.88
N LEU A 51 -15.31 -3.30 -3.92
CA LEU A 51 -15.97 -3.33 -5.24
C LEU A 51 -17.41 -3.85 -5.13
N THR A 52 -17.65 -4.94 -4.39
CA THR A 52 -19.00 -5.48 -4.19
C THR A 52 -19.96 -4.52 -3.51
N GLU A 53 -19.45 -3.65 -2.63
CA GLU A 53 -20.26 -2.68 -1.91
C GLU A 53 -20.72 -1.55 -2.83
N ILE A 54 -19.84 -1.10 -3.73
CA ILE A 54 -20.14 0.04 -4.62
C ILE A 54 -20.79 -0.37 -5.94
N LEU A 55 -20.60 -1.60 -6.42
CA LEU A 55 -21.15 -2.11 -7.67
C LEU A 55 -22.68 -1.88 -7.85
N PRO A 56 -23.53 -1.98 -6.82
CA PRO A 56 -24.96 -1.70 -6.96
C PRO A 56 -25.31 -0.28 -7.41
N SER A 57 -24.40 0.70 -7.28
CA SER A 57 -24.59 2.07 -7.78
C SER A 57 -24.37 2.22 -9.28
N VAL A 58 -23.76 1.21 -9.92
CA VAL A 58 -23.45 1.24 -11.35
C VAL A 58 -24.62 0.64 -12.13
N THR A 59 -25.10 1.36 -13.13
CA THR A 59 -26.20 0.96 -14.02
C THR A 59 -25.74 1.01 -15.47
N LYS A 60 -26.53 0.47 -16.40
CA LYS A 60 -26.21 0.55 -17.83
C LYS A 60 -26.09 2.00 -18.31
N GLU A 61 -26.95 2.87 -17.79
CA GLU A 61 -27.04 4.29 -18.15
C GLU A 61 -25.83 5.09 -17.65
N ASN A 62 -25.25 4.74 -16.50
CA ASN A 62 -24.12 5.48 -15.93
C ASN A 62 -22.75 4.82 -16.16
N SER A 63 -22.72 3.53 -16.54
CA SER A 63 -21.50 2.71 -16.64
C SER A 63 -20.43 3.29 -17.56
N ARG A 64 -20.80 4.13 -18.55
CA ARG A 64 -19.86 4.78 -19.48
C ARG A 64 -18.80 5.65 -18.82
N ARG A 65 -19.04 6.12 -17.59
CA ARG A 65 -18.05 6.86 -16.79
C ARG A 65 -17.40 5.98 -15.71
N CYS A 66 -17.60 4.68 -15.74
CA CYS A 66 -16.97 3.74 -14.84
C CYS A 66 -15.90 2.93 -15.58
N ALA A 67 -14.74 2.75 -14.94
CA ALA A 67 -13.69 1.85 -15.41
C ALA A 67 -13.18 0.96 -14.27
N MET A 68 -12.70 -0.25 -14.55
CA MET A 68 -12.16 -1.14 -13.51
C MET A 68 -10.68 -0.85 -13.22
N CYS A 69 -10.29 -0.93 -11.94
CA CYS A 69 -8.88 -0.91 -11.55
C CYS A 69 -8.62 -1.83 -10.35
N THR A 70 -7.36 -2.14 -10.09
CA THR A 70 -6.95 -2.89 -8.90
C THR A 70 -6.32 -2.01 -7.85
N ASP A 71 -5.73 -0.87 -8.25
CA ASP A 71 -4.81 -0.12 -7.41
C ASP A 71 -3.71 -1.06 -6.89
N ASP A 72 -3.47 -1.12 -5.58
CA ASP A 72 -2.48 -2.01 -4.99
C ASP A 72 -2.97 -3.46 -4.84
N LYS A 73 -2.23 -4.42 -5.42
CA LYS A 73 -2.40 -5.86 -5.17
C LYS A 73 -1.10 -6.53 -4.74
N HIS A 74 -1.21 -7.38 -3.72
CA HIS A 74 -0.17 -8.32 -3.35
C HIS A 74 -0.03 -9.43 -4.40
N PRO A 75 1.18 -9.95 -4.63
CA PRO A 75 1.41 -11.07 -5.54
C PRO A 75 0.50 -12.27 -5.27
N GLN A 76 0.28 -12.61 -3.99
CA GLN A 76 -0.59 -13.74 -3.62
C GLN A 76 -2.02 -13.57 -4.13
N ASP A 77 -2.60 -12.38 -4.00
CA ASP A 77 -3.98 -12.14 -4.43
C ASP A 77 -4.11 -12.18 -5.95
N ILE A 78 -3.06 -11.79 -6.69
CA ILE A 78 -3.03 -11.94 -8.14
C ILE A 78 -3.00 -13.41 -8.54
N ILE A 79 -2.21 -14.23 -7.83
CA ILE A 79 -2.13 -15.68 -8.08
C ILE A 79 -3.47 -16.36 -7.81
N GLU A 80 -4.07 -16.05 -6.67
CA GLU A 80 -5.23 -16.77 -6.15
C GLU A 80 -6.54 -16.29 -6.79
N PHE A 81 -6.68 -14.98 -6.94
CA PHE A 81 -7.94 -14.36 -7.36
C PHE A 81 -7.87 -13.71 -8.73
N GLY A 82 -6.68 -13.47 -9.28
CA GLY A 82 -6.49 -12.77 -10.57
C GLY A 82 -6.40 -11.25 -10.45
N HIS A 83 -6.38 -10.58 -11.60
CA HIS A 83 -6.21 -9.12 -11.73
C HIS A 83 -7.54 -8.43 -12.10
N ILE A 84 -7.64 -7.80 -13.28
CA ILE A 84 -8.92 -7.20 -13.77
C ILE A 84 -9.95 -8.28 -14.09
N ASN A 85 -9.53 -9.48 -14.52
CA ASN A 85 -10.44 -10.61 -14.72
C ASN A 85 -11.16 -11.02 -13.43
N ALA A 86 -10.54 -10.82 -12.26
CA ALA A 86 -11.20 -11.00 -10.97
C ALA A 86 -12.36 -10.01 -10.78
N ASN A 87 -12.16 -8.75 -11.17
CA ASN A 87 -13.18 -7.71 -11.06
C ASN A 87 -14.35 -7.98 -12.00
N LEU A 88 -14.08 -8.51 -13.20
CA LEU A 88 -15.10 -8.96 -14.14
C LEU A 88 -15.98 -10.07 -13.54
N ARG A 89 -15.34 -11.13 -13.01
CA ARG A 89 -16.04 -12.20 -12.27
C ARG A 89 -16.91 -11.65 -11.16
N LEU A 90 -16.35 -10.74 -10.36
CA LEU A 90 -17.03 -10.17 -9.22
C LEU A 90 -18.25 -9.34 -9.64
N ALA A 91 -18.13 -8.56 -10.71
CA ALA A 91 -19.25 -7.79 -11.26
C ALA A 91 -20.39 -8.71 -11.72
N VAL A 92 -20.08 -9.72 -12.53
CA VAL A 92 -21.10 -10.66 -13.05
C VAL A 92 -21.75 -11.47 -11.93
N LYS A 93 -20.95 -11.96 -10.97
CA LYS A 93 -21.47 -12.66 -9.77
C LYS A 93 -22.42 -11.79 -8.93
N ASN A 94 -22.24 -10.47 -8.96
CA ASN A 94 -23.13 -9.50 -8.29
C ASN A 94 -24.25 -8.98 -9.21
N GLY A 95 -24.58 -9.69 -10.29
CA GLY A 95 -25.75 -9.43 -11.13
C GLY A 95 -25.55 -8.42 -12.25
N HIS A 96 -24.31 -7.97 -12.49
CA HIS A 96 -24.04 -7.10 -13.64
C HIS A 96 -24.04 -7.89 -14.95
N ASP A 97 -24.56 -7.25 -16.00
CA ASP A 97 -24.47 -7.73 -17.37
C ASP A 97 -23.00 -7.83 -17.81
N CYS A 98 -22.60 -8.99 -18.35
CA CYS A 98 -21.21 -9.26 -18.69
C CYS A 98 -20.63 -8.27 -19.72
N PHE A 99 -21.43 -7.81 -20.70
CA PHE A 99 -20.98 -6.84 -21.69
C PHE A 99 -20.75 -5.45 -21.06
N THR A 100 -21.57 -5.07 -20.09
CA THR A 100 -21.38 -3.84 -19.30
C THR A 100 -20.09 -3.93 -18.47
N ALA A 101 -19.84 -5.07 -17.82
CA ALA A 101 -18.60 -5.31 -17.08
C ALA A 101 -17.36 -5.26 -17.99
N ILE A 102 -17.42 -5.92 -19.16
CA ILE A 102 -16.35 -5.90 -20.16
C ILE A 102 -16.11 -4.47 -20.67
N ALA A 103 -17.16 -3.70 -20.93
CA ALA A 103 -17.03 -2.31 -21.38
C ALA A 103 -16.28 -1.45 -20.34
N MET A 104 -16.59 -1.62 -19.05
CA MET A 104 -15.86 -0.96 -17.95
C MET A 104 -14.38 -1.38 -17.86
N ALA A 105 -14.05 -2.62 -18.23
CA ALA A 105 -12.68 -3.12 -18.25
C ALA A 105 -11.90 -2.78 -19.54
N THR A 106 -12.57 -2.28 -20.58
CA THR A 106 -12.00 -2.09 -21.92
C THR A 106 -12.28 -0.68 -22.46
N VAL A 107 -13.32 -0.50 -23.27
CA VAL A 107 -13.60 0.75 -24.01
C VAL A 107 -13.77 1.96 -23.08
N ASN A 108 -14.40 1.81 -21.91
CA ASN A 108 -14.57 2.94 -21.00
C ASN A 108 -13.22 3.39 -20.42
N ALA A 109 -12.31 2.44 -20.13
CA ALA A 109 -10.97 2.75 -19.67
C ALA A 109 -10.13 3.41 -20.78
N ALA A 110 -10.22 2.91 -22.02
CA ALA A 110 -9.54 3.50 -23.17
C ALA A 110 -10.00 4.95 -23.41
N GLU A 111 -11.31 5.18 -23.44
CA GLU A 111 -11.88 6.51 -23.62
C GLU A 111 -11.56 7.47 -22.46
N CYS A 112 -11.55 6.96 -21.22
CA CYS A 112 -11.16 7.73 -20.03
C CYS A 112 -9.78 8.38 -20.18
N TYR A 113 -8.83 7.64 -20.77
CA TYR A 113 -7.46 8.09 -21.00
C TYR A 113 -7.19 8.62 -22.42
N GLY A 114 -8.22 8.70 -23.28
CA GLY A 114 -8.08 9.19 -24.65
C GLY A 114 -7.27 8.27 -25.57
N LEU A 115 -7.22 6.98 -25.27
CA LEU A 115 -6.58 5.96 -26.11
C LEU A 115 -7.55 5.55 -27.22
N ASN A 116 -7.24 5.93 -28.47
CA ASN A 116 -8.18 5.86 -29.59
C ASN A 116 -8.06 4.57 -30.42
N ASP A 117 -7.04 3.76 -30.17
CA ASP A 117 -6.66 2.58 -30.94
C ASP A 117 -6.80 1.27 -30.15
N VAL A 118 -7.27 1.30 -28.89
CA VAL A 118 -7.41 0.10 -28.03
C VAL A 118 -8.79 0.02 -27.36
N GLY A 119 -9.08 -1.13 -26.75
CA GLY A 119 -10.30 -1.33 -25.94
C GLY A 119 -11.56 -1.74 -26.71
N LEU A 120 -11.47 -1.95 -28.02
CA LEU A 120 -12.59 -2.37 -28.87
C LEU A 120 -12.15 -3.40 -29.92
N ILE A 121 -13.04 -4.34 -30.27
CA ILE A 121 -12.87 -5.24 -31.41
C ILE A 121 -13.54 -4.62 -32.64
N ALA A 122 -12.79 -3.85 -33.42
CA ALA A 122 -13.28 -3.22 -34.65
C ALA A 122 -12.13 -2.93 -35.64
N PRO A 123 -12.41 -2.79 -36.95
CA PRO A 123 -11.42 -2.36 -37.93
C PRO A 123 -10.77 -1.03 -37.52
N GLY A 124 -9.44 -0.98 -37.56
CA GLY A 124 -8.65 0.21 -37.20
C GLY A 124 -8.16 0.24 -35.74
N TYR A 125 -8.58 -0.71 -34.90
CA TYR A 125 -8.07 -0.89 -33.54
C TYR A 125 -6.96 -1.94 -33.48
N SER A 126 -6.07 -1.84 -32.50
CA SER A 126 -5.07 -2.84 -32.16
C SER A 126 -5.72 -4.18 -31.83
N ALA A 127 -5.13 -5.26 -32.31
CA ALA A 127 -5.60 -6.61 -32.06
C ALA A 127 -5.13 -7.14 -30.69
N ASP A 128 -5.48 -6.39 -29.65
CA ASP A 128 -5.29 -6.75 -28.24
C ASP A 128 -6.54 -7.49 -27.76
N ILE A 129 -6.48 -8.82 -27.74
CA ILE A 129 -7.66 -9.69 -27.64
C ILE A 129 -7.44 -10.72 -26.54
N VAL A 130 -8.44 -10.91 -25.68
CA VAL A 130 -8.49 -12.04 -24.76
C VAL A 130 -9.65 -12.94 -25.15
N LEU A 131 -9.36 -14.22 -25.39
CA LEU A 131 -10.36 -15.26 -25.54
C LEU A 131 -10.60 -15.91 -24.17
N PHE A 132 -11.82 -15.79 -23.66
CA PHE A 132 -12.25 -16.42 -22.42
C PHE A 132 -12.99 -17.72 -22.70
N ASP A 133 -12.86 -18.69 -21.79
CA ASP A 133 -13.63 -19.94 -21.81
C ASP A 133 -15.14 -19.70 -21.65
N ASN A 134 -15.49 -18.76 -20.78
CA ASN A 134 -16.85 -18.33 -20.51
C ASN A 134 -16.88 -16.88 -19.94
N LEU A 135 -18.06 -16.27 -19.91
CA LEU A 135 -18.27 -14.88 -19.44
C LEU A 135 -18.77 -14.79 -17.98
N GLU A 136 -18.60 -15.86 -17.21
CA GLU A 136 -18.88 -15.92 -15.77
C GLU A 136 -17.57 -15.92 -14.97
N ASP A 137 -16.64 -16.82 -15.31
CA ASP A 137 -15.35 -17.01 -14.66
C ASP A 137 -14.21 -16.23 -15.32
N PHE A 138 -14.35 -15.83 -16.59
CA PHE A 138 -13.32 -15.09 -17.32
C PHE A 138 -11.92 -15.73 -17.23
N ASN A 139 -11.82 -17.05 -17.43
CA ASN A 139 -10.51 -17.70 -17.52
C ASN A 139 -9.95 -17.49 -18.92
N ALA A 140 -8.80 -16.83 -19.02
CA ALA A 140 -8.18 -16.52 -20.31
C ALA A 140 -7.58 -17.80 -20.94
N GLU A 141 -8.18 -18.26 -22.03
CA GLU A 141 -7.65 -19.36 -22.84
C GLU A 141 -6.51 -18.87 -23.74
N LYS A 142 -6.69 -17.71 -24.38
CA LYS A 142 -5.68 -17.10 -25.26
C LYS A 142 -5.63 -15.60 -25.08
N VAL A 143 -4.43 -15.04 -25.14
CA VAL A 143 -4.20 -13.60 -25.11
C VAL A 143 -3.36 -13.22 -26.32
N PHE A 144 -3.80 -12.20 -27.03
CA PHE A 144 -3.12 -11.61 -28.18
C PHE A 144 -2.78 -10.16 -27.88
N ILE A 145 -1.59 -9.72 -28.30
CA ILE A 145 -1.17 -8.31 -28.31
C ILE A 145 -0.71 -7.99 -29.73
N ASP A 146 -1.23 -6.93 -30.34
CA ASP A 146 -1.00 -6.59 -31.74
C ASP A 146 -1.21 -7.79 -32.70
N GLY A 147 -2.20 -8.63 -32.40
CA GLY A 147 -2.54 -9.82 -33.19
C GLY A 147 -1.59 -11.00 -33.03
N LYS A 148 -0.59 -10.91 -32.15
CA LYS A 148 0.36 -12.00 -31.86
C LYS A 148 -0.06 -12.73 -30.59
N LEU A 149 -0.08 -14.06 -30.62
CA LEU A 149 -0.35 -14.87 -29.44
C LEU A 149 0.77 -14.66 -28.41
N VAL A 150 0.42 -14.19 -27.21
CA VAL A 150 1.35 -13.93 -26.09
C VAL A 150 1.05 -14.77 -24.86
N ALA A 151 -0.14 -15.32 -24.71
CA ALA A 151 -0.41 -16.35 -23.70
C ALA A 151 -1.42 -17.38 -24.20
N GLU A 152 -1.27 -18.62 -23.74
CA GLU A 152 -2.20 -19.71 -23.99
C GLU A 152 -2.31 -20.59 -22.73
N ASN A 153 -3.54 -20.93 -22.35
CA ASN A 153 -3.86 -21.78 -21.18
C ASN A 153 -3.14 -21.31 -19.89
N GLY A 154 -3.21 -20.00 -19.61
CA GLY A 154 -2.61 -19.40 -18.42
C GLY A 154 -1.09 -19.29 -18.43
N LYS A 155 -0.42 -19.60 -19.56
CA LYS A 155 1.04 -19.52 -19.68
C LYS A 155 1.45 -18.48 -20.72
N ALA A 156 2.42 -17.65 -20.37
CA ALA A 156 3.07 -16.77 -21.33
C ALA A 156 3.79 -17.60 -22.41
N VAL A 157 3.64 -17.24 -23.68
CA VAL A 157 4.32 -17.86 -24.83
C VAL A 157 5.36 -16.93 -25.47
N PHE A 158 5.72 -15.85 -24.76
CA PHE A 158 6.82 -14.96 -25.10
C PHE A 158 7.96 -15.08 -24.10
N GLU A 159 9.15 -14.66 -24.51
CA GLU A 159 10.31 -14.59 -23.63
C GLU A 159 10.31 -13.29 -22.82
N ILE A 160 10.48 -13.41 -21.50
CA ILE A 160 10.66 -12.26 -20.61
C ILE A 160 12.15 -11.93 -20.56
N LEU A 161 12.51 -10.73 -21.00
CA LEU A 161 13.86 -10.22 -20.83
C LEU A 161 14.03 -9.69 -19.40
N ASN A 162 14.72 -10.44 -18.54
CA ASN A 162 15.12 -9.96 -17.21
C ASN A 162 16.23 -8.90 -17.35
N ARG A 163 15.83 -7.65 -17.51
CA ARG A 163 16.72 -6.48 -17.53
C ARG A 163 16.40 -5.57 -16.36
N VAL A 164 17.25 -5.60 -15.35
CA VAL A 164 17.24 -4.63 -14.26
C VAL A 164 18.28 -3.56 -14.58
N ASP A 165 17.84 -2.31 -14.71
CA ASP A 165 18.77 -1.19 -14.81
C ASP A 165 19.53 -1.03 -13.49
N LYS A 166 20.85 -1.02 -13.55
CA LYS A 166 21.69 -0.82 -12.36
C LYS A 166 21.43 0.54 -11.70
N ALA A 167 20.96 1.54 -12.44
CA ALA A 167 20.65 2.87 -11.91
C ALA A 167 19.53 2.87 -10.85
N VAL A 168 18.64 1.86 -10.88
CA VAL A 168 17.58 1.70 -9.87
C VAL A 168 17.94 0.69 -8.79
N THR A 169 19.13 0.09 -8.84
CA THR A 169 19.62 -0.81 -7.78
C THR A 169 20.36 -0.03 -6.69
N HIS A 170 20.55 -0.65 -5.52
CA HIS A 170 21.30 -0.06 -4.40
C HIS A 170 20.76 1.30 -3.93
N SER A 171 19.46 1.55 -4.04
CA SER A 171 18.85 2.85 -3.73
C SER A 171 18.76 3.17 -2.23
N VAL A 172 19.19 2.26 -1.35
CA VAL A 172 19.22 2.50 0.09
C VAL A 172 20.54 3.13 0.47
N HIS A 173 20.44 4.38 0.92
CA HIS A 173 21.55 5.25 1.23
C HIS A 173 21.30 5.97 2.55
N ILE A 174 21.67 5.31 3.64
CA ILE A 174 21.60 5.91 4.97
C ILE A 174 22.94 6.55 5.37
N LYS A 175 22.87 7.59 6.20
CA LYS A 175 24.04 8.08 6.93
C LYS A 175 24.33 7.09 8.07
N PRO A 176 25.61 6.74 8.34
CA PRO A 176 25.95 5.97 9.54
C PRO A 176 25.39 6.65 10.80
N PHE A 177 24.86 5.84 11.72
CA PHE A 177 24.20 6.28 12.94
C PHE A 177 24.53 5.32 14.08
N ILE A 178 24.31 5.76 15.32
CA ILE A 178 24.49 4.96 16.53
C ILE A 178 23.14 4.68 17.21
N ILE A 179 23.09 3.72 18.13
CA ILE A 179 21.84 3.31 18.80
C ILE A 179 21.20 4.50 19.53
N GLU A 180 22.02 5.38 20.12
CA GLU A 180 21.60 6.58 20.85
C GLU A 180 20.85 7.57 19.96
N ASP A 181 21.07 7.55 18.64
CA ASP A 181 20.33 8.36 17.69
C ASP A 181 18.85 7.96 17.62
N LEU A 182 18.46 6.77 18.11
CA LEU A 182 17.08 6.30 18.19
C LEU A 182 16.34 6.76 19.47
N ALA A 183 17.06 7.35 20.43
CA ALA A 183 16.45 7.77 21.70
C ALA A 183 15.39 8.87 21.48
N ILE A 184 14.23 8.70 22.14
CA ILE A 184 13.15 9.69 22.18
C ILE A 184 13.25 10.42 23.52
N LYS A 185 13.72 11.66 23.50
CA LYS A 185 13.83 12.51 24.69
C LYS A 185 12.50 13.24 24.90
N LEU A 186 12.00 13.18 26.13
CA LEU A 186 10.75 13.80 26.56
C LEU A 186 10.96 14.48 27.92
N SER A 187 10.45 15.70 28.05
CA SER A 187 10.29 16.50 29.26
C SER A 187 8.92 16.34 29.92
N SER A 188 7.95 15.73 29.24
CA SER A 188 6.62 15.41 29.76
C SER A 188 6.38 13.89 29.74
N GLU A 189 5.68 13.39 30.76
CA GLU A 189 5.18 12.01 30.79
C GLU A 189 3.92 11.83 29.95
N LYS A 190 3.47 12.85 29.21
CA LYS A 190 2.40 12.72 28.23
C LYS A 190 2.95 12.79 26.80
N ALA A 191 2.57 11.82 25.98
CA ALA A 191 2.99 11.75 24.59
C ALA A 191 1.82 11.50 23.64
N LYS A 192 1.90 12.07 22.44
CA LYS A 192 1.08 11.72 21.29
C LYS A 192 1.54 10.38 20.74
N VAL A 193 0.61 9.45 20.65
CA VAL A 193 0.81 8.08 20.19
C VAL A 193 -0.13 7.82 19.02
N ILE A 194 0.41 7.25 17.94
CA ILE A 194 -0.42 6.80 16.82
C ILE A 194 -1.14 5.52 17.26
N SER A 195 -2.46 5.58 17.30
CA SER A 195 -3.31 4.47 17.73
C SER A 195 -3.88 3.76 16.52
N LEU A 196 -3.52 2.48 16.38
CA LEU A 196 -4.05 1.60 15.35
C LEU A 196 -5.40 1.05 15.78
N LYS A 197 -6.23 0.80 14.79
CA LYS A 197 -7.46 0.04 14.94
C LYS A 197 -7.43 -1.14 13.98
N ASN A 198 -7.98 -2.25 14.44
CA ASN A 198 -8.02 -3.47 13.65
C ASN A 198 -8.86 -3.24 12.38
N HIS A 199 -8.38 -3.78 11.26
CA HIS A 199 -9.01 -3.67 9.94
C HIS A 199 -9.19 -2.24 9.36
N GLU A 200 -8.62 -1.20 9.97
CA GLU A 200 -8.67 0.18 9.44
C GLU A 200 -7.27 0.67 9.05
N LEU A 201 -7.14 1.31 7.88
CA LEU A 201 -5.93 2.07 7.51
C LEU A 201 -5.87 3.44 8.21
N VAL A 202 -7.02 3.96 8.66
CA VAL A 202 -7.11 5.24 9.36
C VAL A 202 -6.67 5.07 10.81
N THR A 203 -5.78 5.95 11.24
CA THR A 203 -5.20 5.95 12.59
C THR A 203 -5.68 7.14 13.40
N LYS A 204 -5.75 7.00 14.73
CA LYS A 204 -6.07 8.12 15.63
C LYS A 204 -4.83 8.68 16.32
N CYS A 205 -4.85 9.95 16.69
CA CYS A 205 -3.92 10.51 17.67
C CYS A 205 -4.48 10.31 19.08
N LYS A 206 -3.77 9.60 19.96
CA LYS A 206 -4.08 9.56 21.39
C LYS A 206 -2.99 10.24 22.21
N ILE A 207 -3.39 10.87 23.30
CA ILE A 207 -2.45 11.36 24.33
C ILE A 207 -2.43 10.32 25.43
N LEU A 208 -1.28 9.70 25.66
CA LEU A 208 -1.09 8.66 26.67
C LEU A 208 -0.01 9.07 27.67
N ASN A 209 -0.14 8.58 28.90
CA ASN A 209 0.94 8.64 29.87
C ASN A 209 2.02 7.63 29.49
N VAL A 210 3.28 8.06 29.53
CA VAL A 210 4.46 7.26 29.19
C VAL A 210 5.49 7.34 30.31
N ASN A 211 6.04 6.18 30.65
CA ASN A 211 7.10 6.09 31.64
C ASN A 211 8.45 6.43 31.01
N LEU A 212 9.25 7.23 31.70
CA LEU A 212 10.57 7.65 31.26
C LEU A 212 11.67 7.04 32.14
N THR A 213 12.87 6.95 31.59
CA THR A 213 14.11 6.68 32.34
C THR A 213 15.11 7.77 31.96
N ASN A 214 15.43 8.65 32.91
CA ASN A 214 16.32 9.81 32.71
C ASN A 214 15.88 10.73 31.55
N GLY A 215 14.58 11.02 31.44
CA GLY A 215 14.02 11.87 30.37
C GLY A 215 14.00 11.23 28.98
N ILE A 216 14.17 9.90 28.88
CA ILE A 216 14.09 9.13 27.64
C ILE A 216 12.94 8.14 27.75
N PHE A 217 12.13 8.01 26.68
CA PHE A 217 11.07 7.00 26.60
C PHE A 217 11.65 5.59 26.78
N ASP A 218 11.12 4.85 27.75
CA ASP A 218 11.58 3.52 28.11
C ASP A 218 10.58 2.46 27.64
N CYS A 219 10.90 1.74 26.57
CA CYS A 219 10.01 0.72 26.03
C CYS A 219 9.65 -0.38 27.05
N LYS A 220 10.59 -0.75 27.94
CA LYS A 220 10.34 -1.82 28.93
C LYS A 220 9.30 -1.42 29.96
N LYS A 221 9.23 -0.13 30.28
CA LYS A 221 8.22 0.43 31.20
C LYS A 221 6.91 0.80 30.48
N ASN A 222 6.84 0.65 29.15
CA ASN A 222 5.67 0.93 28.33
C ASN A 222 5.41 -0.23 27.34
N PRO A 223 5.19 -1.47 27.81
CA PRO A 223 5.12 -2.65 26.95
C PRO A 223 4.00 -2.60 25.90
N GLN A 224 2.98 -1.75 26.10
CA GLN A 224 1.88 -1.51 25.20
C GLN A 224 2.18 -0.50 24.07
N ILE A 225 3.33 0.19 24.14
CA ILE A 225 3.74 1.24 23.19
C ILE A 225 5.08 0.85 22.55
N GLN A 226 5.10 0.78 21.22
CA GLN A 226 6.30 0.53 20.44
C GLN A 226 6.89 1.85 19.92
N LYS A 227 8.20 1.86 19.69
CA LYS A 227 8.85 2.96 18.97
C LYS A 227 8.61 2.79 17.48
N LEU A 228 8.41 3.90 16.79
CA LEU A 228 8.37 4.01 15.35
C LEU A 228 9.47 4.95 14.89
N ILE A 229 10.25 4.51 13.91
CA ILE A 229 11.38 5.25 13.35
C ILE A 229 11.19 5.35 11.85
N VAL A 230 11.36 6.55 11.30
CA VAL A 230 11.43 6.77 9.85
C VAL A 230 12.77 7.40 9.52
N MET A 231 13.62 6.69 8.78
CA MET A 231 14.98 7.12 8.44
C MET A 231 15.09 7.47 6.96
N GLU A 232 15.61 8.65 6.69
CA GLU A 232 15.87 9.11 5.33
C GLU A 232 16.92 8.24 4.63
N ARG A 233 16.58 7.68 3.47
CA ARG A 233 17.45 6.71 2.77
C ARG A 233 17.86 7.10 1.36
N HIS A 234 17.47 8.26 0.85
CA HIS A 234 17.69 8.61 -0.56
C HIS A 234 18.96 9.45 -0.75
N LYS A 235 19.25 10.33 0.21
CA LYS A 235 20.27 11.38 0.10
C LYS A 235 21.28 11.39 1.25
N LYS A 236 21.26 10.37 2.14
CA LYS A 236 22.16 10.28 3.30
C LYS A 236 22.13 11.54 4.19
N THR A 237 20.98 12.18 4.32
CA THR A 237 20.83 13.43 5.09
C THR A 237 21.02 13.21 6.60
N GLY A 238 20.86 11.98 7.07
CA GLY A 238 20.91 11.63 8.49
C GLY A 238 19.66 12.02 9.27
N LYS A 239 18.57 12.37 8.58
CA LYS A 239 17.28 12.67 9.20
C LYS A 239 16.63 11.39 9.70
N ILE A 240 16.27 11.39 10.99
CA ILE A 240 15.60 10.28 11.68
C ILE A 240 14.38 10.84 12.39
N GLY A 241 13.21 10.54 11.85
CA GLY A 241 11.93 10.78 12.49
C GLY A 241 11.68 9.74 13.57
N LYS A 242 11.12 10.17 14.69
CA LYS A 242 10.79 9.31 15.82
C LYS A 242 9.34 9.52 16.23
N GLY A 243 8.67 8.45 16.60
CA GLY A 243 7.29 8.45 17.04
C GLY A 243 6.98 7.25 17.91
N LEU A 244 5.75 7.22 18.42
CA LEU A 244 5.24 6.16 19.28
C LEU A 244 3.96 5.60 18.67
N ILE A 245 3.79 4.28 18.75
CA ILE A 245 2.61 3.58 18.24
C ILE A 245 2.07 2.63 19.31
N GLU A 246 0.75 2.49 19.40
CA GLU A 246 0.11 1.45 20.22
C GLU A 246 -0.71 0.50 19.34
N ASN A 247 -1.11 -0.63 19.91
CA ASN A 247 -1.90 -1.69 19.27
C ASN A 247 -1.21 -2.38 18.09
N TYR A 248 0.07 -2.10 17.81
CA TYR A 248 0.82 -2.82 16.77
C TYR A 248 1.23 -4.22 17.26
N GLY A 249 1.52 -4.37 18.56
CA GLY A 249 1.63 -5.67 19.22
C GLY A 249 2.99 -6.36 19.16
N ILE A 250 4.04 -5.70 18.67
CA ILE A 250 5.39 -6.29 18.66
C ILE A 250 5.88 -6.54 20.09
N SER A 251 6.42 -7.73 20.31
CA SER A 251 7.07 -8.18 21.53
C SER A 251 8.40 -8.86 21.22
N GLY A 252 9.46 -8.43 21.89
CA GLY A 252 10.81 -8.99 21.82
C GLY A 252 11.52 -8.80 20.49
N GLY A 253 11.21 -7.74 19.74
CA GLY A 253 11.72 -7.61 18.37
C GLY A 253 11.42 -6.29 17.67
N ALA A 254 11.70 -6.30 16.36
CA ALA A 254 11.43 -5.20 15.46
C ALA A 254 11.09 -5.70 14.06
N ILE A 255 10.35 -4.87 13.33
CA ILE A 255 10.02 -5.03 11.92
C ILE A 255 10.46 -3.77 11.19
N ALA A 256 10.98 -3.89 9.97
CA ALA A 256 11.29 -2.74 9.15
C ALA A 256 11.04 -3.02 7.66
N THR A 257 10.75 -1.96 6.91
CA THR A 257 10.57 -2.03 5.46
C THR A 257 11.04 -0.75 4.77
N THR A 258 11.38 -0.85 3.48
CA THR A 258 11.59 0.29 2.57
C THR A 258 10.37 0.62 1.71
N ILE A 259 9.33 -0.21 1.76
CA ILE A 259 8.00 0.10 1.21
C ILE A 259 7.25 0.90 2.27
N ALA A 260 7.39 2.23 2.21
CA ALA A 260 6.78 3.16 3.17
C ALA A 260 6.09 4.31 2.42
N HIS A 261 4.81 4.15 2.10
CA HIS A 261 4.05 5.07 1.25
C HIS A 261 4.17 6.53 1.70
N ASP A 262 4.42 7.52 0.84
CA ASP A 262 4.87 7.44 -0.58
C ASP A 262 6.31 7.93 -0.75
N SER A 263 6.92 8.41 0.34
CA SER A 263 8.33 8.83 0.31
C SER A 263 9.29 7.65 0.28
N HIS A 264 8.79 6.45 0.61
CA HIS A 264 9.52 5.19 0.66
C HIS A 264 10.87 5.33 1.37
N ASN A 265 10.85 5.97 2.53
CA ASN A 265 11.99 5.96 3.45
C ASN A 265 12.05 4.61 4.20
N ILE A 266 13.11 4.35 4.95
CA ILE A 266 13.08 3.19 5.85
C ILE A 266 12.09 3.52 6.96
N ILE A 267 11.12 2.65 7.20
CA ILE A 267 10.27 2.69 8.39
C ILE A 267 10.52 1.44 9.22
N ALA A 268 10.65 1.60 10.54
CA ALA A 268 10.86 0.52 11.48
C ALA A 268 9.99 0.70 12.71
N ALA A 269 9.40 -0.38 13.21
CA ALA A 269 8.70 -0.43 14.49
C ALA A 269 9.32 -1.50 15.38
N GLY A 270 9.39 -1.25 16.67
CA GLY A 270 9.93 -2.24 17.62
C GLY A 270 9.77 -1.85 19.07
N ASP A 271 9.94 -2.83 19.95
CA ASP A 271 9.83 -2.65 21.40
C ASP A 271 11.20 -2.38 22.07
N ASN A 272 12.28 -2.28 21.29
CA ASN A 272 13.60 -1.94 21.79
C ASN A 272 14.53 -1.37 20.70
N ASP A 273 15.46 -0.50 21.09
CA ASP A 273 16.36 0.19 20.14
C ASP A 273 17.37 -0.74 19.48
N ASN A 274 17.75 -1.84 20.12
CA ASN A 274 18.76 -2.75 19.56
C ASN A 274 18.21 -3.46 18.33
N ASP A 275 17.00 -3.98 18.39
CA ASP A 275 16.39 -4.70 17.28
C ASP A 275 16.02 -3.75 16.15
N ILE A 276 15.55 -2.54 16.46
CA ILE A 276 15.35 -1.48 15.46
C ILE A 276 16.67 -1.12 14.76
N PHE A 277 17.74 -0.93 15.52
CA PHE A 277 19.06 -0.63 14.97
C PHE A 277 19.56 -1.75 14.04
N VAL A 278 19.42 -3.01 14.44
CA VAL A 278 19.77 -4.16 13.60
C VAL A 278 18.91 -4.18 12.33
N ALA A 279 17.60 -4.01 12.46
CA ALA A 279 16.68 -4.03 11.31
C ALA A 279 17.05 -3.00 10.24
N ILE A 280 17.31 -1.76 10.64
CA ILE A 280 17.68 -0.67 9.72
C ILE A 280 19.02 -0.96 9.03
N ASN A 281 20.02 -1.45 9.77
CA ASN A 281 21.34 -1.75 9.20
C ASN A 281 21.28 -2.93 8.22
N GLU A 282 20.52 -3.99 8.56
CA GLU A 282 20.35 -5.13 7.67
C GLU A 282 19.55 -4.77 6.40
N LEU A 283 18.52 -3.92 6.50
CA LEU A 283 17.82 -3.38 5.32
C LEU A 283 18.78 -2.63 4.38
N ASN A 284 19.70 -1.84 4.94
CA ASN A 284 20.71 -1.15 4.15
C ASN A 284 21.68 -2.13 3.48
N LYS A 285 22.09 -3.20 4.17
CA LYS A 285 22.97 -4.25 3.59
C LYS A 285 22.31 -5.02 2.45
N MET A 286 21.02 -5.36 2.58
CA MET A 286 20.28 -6.10 1.56
C MET A 286 19.77 -5.24 0.38
N GLY A 287 20.02 -3.91 0.40
CA GLY A 287 19.59 -3.01 -0.67
C GLY A 287 18.10 -2.65 -0.63
N GLY A 288 17.46 -2.81 0.53
CA GLY A 288 16.03 -2.57 0.74
C GLY A 288 15.19 -3.85 0.70
N GLY A 289 13.97 -3.74 1.21
CA GLY A 289 13.03 -4.85 1.33
C GLY A 289 12.24 -4.82 2.61
N ILE A 290 11.88 -6.00 3.11
CA ILE A 290 11.18 -6.22 4.38
C ILE A 290 12.07 -7.09 5.27
N ILE A 291 12.13 -6.80 6.57
CA ILE A 291 12.90 -7.58 7.53
C ILE A 291 12.20 -7.68 8.89
N LEU A 292 12.38 -8.82 9.55
CA LEU A 292 11.95 -9.08 10.92
C LEU A 292 13.16 -9.48 11.77
N ILE A 293 13.28 -8.83 12.93
CA ILE A 293 14.35 -9.03 13.90
C ILE A 293 13.73 -9.47 15.23
N LYS A 294 14.32 -10.48 15.86
CA LYS A 294 14.01 -10.91 17.22
C LYS A 294 15.30 -11.18 17.97
N ASN A 295 15.50 -10.59 19.14
CA ASN A 295 16.70 -10.78 19.95
C ASN A 295 18.01 -10.53 19.16
N LYS A 296 18.08 -9.45 18.40
CA LYS A 296 19.19 -8.99 17.55
C LYS A 296 19.53 -9.93 16.39
N LYS A 297 18.64 -10.86 16.04
CA LYS A 297 18.82 -11.80 14.93
C LYS A 297 17.75 -11.61 13.88
N VAL A 298 18.14 -11.71 12.61
CA VAL A 298 17.19 -11.79 11.49
C VAL A 298 16.44 -13.10 11.60
N ILE A 299 15.12 -13.03 11.75
CA ILE A 299 14.25 -14.22 11.74
C ILE A 299 13.56 -14.41 10.38
N GLY A 300 13.46 -13.35 9.58
CA GLY A 300 12.94 -13.40 8.22
C GLY A 300 13.29 -12.13 7.44
N SER A 301 13.46 -12.26 6.12
CA SER A 301 13.69 -11.12 5.22
C SER A 301 13.18 -11.39 3.81
N LEU A 302 12.80 -10.33 3.10
CA LEU A 302 12.51 -10.32 1.67
C LEU A 302 13.31 -9.17 1.02
N PRO A 303 14.43 -9.47 0.33
CA PRO A 303 15.18 -8.47 -0.43
C PRO A 303 14.38 -7.91 -1.61
N LEU A 304 14.37 -6.58 -1.72
CA LEU A 304 13.77 -5.83 -2.82
C LEU A 304 14.83 -4.92 -3.46
N PRO A 305 15.85 -5.48 -4.13
CA PRO A 305 17.02 -4.74 -4.59
C PRO A 305 16.72 -3.66 -5.64
N ILE A 306 15.55 -3.70 -6.28
CA ILE A 306 15.12 -2.73 -7.27
C ILE A 306 14.35 -1.61 -6.56
N ALA A 307 14.98 -0.44 -6.46
CA ALA A 307 14.51 0.74 -5.76
C ALA A 307 14.19 0.55 -4.25
N GLY A 308 14.48 -0.62 -3.65
CA GLY A 308 13.97 -0.99 -2.33
C GLY A 308 12.47 -1.29 -2.34
N LEU A 309 11.88 -1.58 -3.50
CA LEU A 309 10.44 -1.73 -3.69
C LEU A 309 10.07 -3.01 -4.45
N MET A 310 10.91 -3.47 -5.37
CA MET A 310 10.64 -4.66 -6.19
C MET A 310 11.76 -5.69 -6.07
N SER A 311 11.39 -6.95 -6.20
CA SER A 311 12.32 -8.09 -6.24
C SER A 311 12.72 -8.42 -7.67
N ASP A 312 13.90 -9.01 -7.84
CA ASP A 312 14.36 -9.63 -9.08
C ASP A 312 14.04 -11.15 -9.12
N LYS A 313 13.32 -11.66 -8.11
CA LYS A 313 12.86 -13.05 -8.01
C LYS A 313 11.50 -13.26 -8.67
N SER A 314 11.15 -14.52 -8.89
CA SER A 314 9.84 -14.89 -9.42
C SER A 314 8.72 -14.47 -8.47
N PHE A 315 7.55 -14.09 -9.00
CA PHE A 315 6.41 -13.70 -8.17
C PHE A 315 5.95 -14.83 -7.22
N VAL A 316 6.17 -16.09 -7.59
CA VAL A 316 5.88 -17.26 -6.75
C VAL A 316 6.81 -17.30 -5.53
N GLU A 317 8.12 -17.12 -5.73
CA GLU A 317 9.10 -17.05 -4.65
C GLU A 317 8.82 -15.87 -3.70
N VAL A 318 8.53 -14.69 -4.28
CA VAL A 318 8.18 -13.48 -3.51
C VAL A 318 6.92 -13.73 -2.69
N SER A 319 5.88 -14.31 -3.29
CA SER A 319 4.63 -14.61 -2.59
C SER A 319 4.83 -15.58 -1.42
N GLN A 320 5.55 -16.68 -1.66
CA GLN A 320 5.83 -17.66 -0.61
C GLN A 320 6.70 -17.07 0.51
N THR A 321 7.67 -16.23 0.16
CA THR A 321 8.50 -15.53 1.14
C THR A 321 7.64 -14.59 1.98
N LEU A 322 6.81 -13.75 1.35
CA LEU A 322 5.92 -12.82 2.05
C LEU A 322 4.98 -13.55 3.01
N LYS A 323 4.38 -14.68 2.57
CA LYS A 323 3.55 -15.54 3.42
C LYS A 323 4.30 -16.05 4.64
N ASN A 324 5.54 -16.49 4.47
CA ASN A 324 6.38 -16.93 5.59
C ASN A 324 6.70 -15.76 6.55
N LEU A 325 6.95 -14.57 6.02
CA LEU A 325 7.19 -13.37 6.83
C LEU A 325 5.96 -12.97 7.65
N LEU A 326 4.74 -13.12 7.09
CA LEU A 326 3.50 -12.90 7.82
C LEU A 326 3.35 -13.85 9.00
N GLU A 327 3.58 -15.15 8.76
CA GLU A 327 3.53 -16.15 9.85
C GLU A 327 4.58 -15.87 10.93
N LEU A 328 5.77 -15.40 10.57
CA LEU A 328 6.78 -14.97 11.54
C LEU A 328 6.35 -13.70 12.30
N ALA A 329 5.78 -12.70 11.63
CA ALA A 329 5.27 -11.49 12.27
C ALA A 329 4.22 -11.83 13.35
N TRP A 330 3.28 -12.71 13.03
CA TRP A 330 2.21 -13.09 13.95
C TRP A 330 2.71 -13.98 15.09
N ASN A 331 3.46 -15.04 14.77
CA ASN A 331 3.79 -16.07 15.76
C ASN A 331 5.06 -15.72 16.56
N GLU A 332 6.04 -15.03 15.95
CA GLU A 332 7.32 -14.74 16.60
C GLU A 332 7.39 -13.32 17.17
N LEU A 333 6.78 -12.32 16.53
CA LEU A 333 6.76 -10.95 17.05
C LEU A 333 5.48 -10.61 17.83
N GLY A 334 4.46 -11.47 17.82
CA GLY A 334 3.23 -11.27 18.61
C GLY A 334 2.24 -10.27 18.01
N ILE A 335 2.42 -9.86 16.75
CA ILE A 335 1.48 -8.97 16.05
C ILE A 335 0.14 -9.70 15.88
N SER A 336 -0.97 -9.02 16.13
CA SER A 336 -2.30 -9.61 15.95
C SER A 336 -2.53 -10.05 14.50
N ARG A 337 -3.20 -11.18 14.30
CA ARG A 337 -3.63 -11.64 12.96
C ARG A 337 -4.68 -10.71 12.32
N GLU A 338 -5.29 -9.83 13.11
CA GLU A 338 -6.20 -8.79 12.62
C GLU A 338 -5.46 -7.59 11.98
N ILE A 339 -4.12 -7.58 12.06
CA ILE A 339 -3.26 -6.55 11.47
C ILE A 339 -2.46 -7.20 10.34
N GLU A 340 -2.50 -6.56 9.16
CA GLU A 340 -1.54 -6.83 8.09
C GLU A 340 -0.26 -6.05 8.41
N PRO A 341 0.83 -6.73 8.83
CA PRO A 341 1.99 -6.06 9.42
C PRO A 341 2.70 -5.09 8.47
N PHE A 342 2.81 -5.41 7.19
CA PHE A 342 3.68 -4.67 6.27
C PHE A 342 2.98 -3.44 5.70
N MET A 343 1.72 -3.60 5.27
CA MET A 343 0.86 -2.54 4.77
C MET A 343 0.56 -1.54 5.88
N THR A 344 0.11 -1.98 7.06
CA THR A 344 -0.16 -1.06 8.17
C THR A 344 1.09 -0.22 8.50
N LEU A 345 2.27 -0.84 8.56
CA LEU A 345 3.52 -0.11 8.77
C LEU A 345 3.82 0.89 7.65
N SER A 346 3.61 0.52 6.38
CA SER A 346 3.84 1.41 5.23
C SER A 346 3.03 2.70 5.33
N PHE A 347 1.75 2.60 5.70
CA PHE A 347 0.83 3.75 5.82
C PHE A 347 1.12 4.66 7.01
N LEU A 348 1.86 4.21 8.04
CA LEU A 348 2.25 5.05 9.17
C LEU A 348 3.19 6.20 8.79
N SER A 349 3.75 6.17 7.58
CA SER A 349 4.60 7.21 7.03
C SER A 349 4.00 8.04 5.89
N LEU A 350 2.69 7.92 5.66
CA LEU A 350 1.98 8.60 4.56
C LEU A 350 1.27 9.88 5.04
N PRO A 351 1.91 11.08 4.98
CA PRO A 351 1.39 12.32 5.58
C PRO A 351 0.27 13.00 4.77
N VAL A 352 -0.62 12.20 4.18
CA VAL A 352 -1.84 12.65 3.49
C VAL A 352 -3.09 11.93 4.01
N ILE A 353 -2.94 10.99 4.95
CA ILE A 353 -4.05 10.29 5.62
C ILE A 353 -4.06 10.64 7.12
N PRO A 354 -5.20 11.05 7.69
CA PRO A 354 -5.29 11.49 9.08
C PRO A 354 -4.99 10.38 10.11
N GLU A 355 -4.75 10.73 11.38
CA GLU A 355 -4.58 12.10 11.91
C GLU A 355 -3.10 12.53 11.95
N ILE A 356 -2.24 11.73 12.59
CA ILE A 356 -0.80 12.00 12.69
C ILE A 356 0.00 10.89 12.01
N LYS A 357 1.10 11.26 11.34
CA LYS A 357 1.97 10.36 10.57
C LYS A 357 3.43 10.71 10.79
N LEU A 358 4.32 9.74 10.62
CA LEU A 358 5.74 9.94 10.86
C LEU A 358 6.52 10.13 9.55
N THR A 359 7.35 11.16 9.49
CA THR A 359 8.29 11.39 8.37
C THR A 359 9.73 11.43 8.91
N PRO A 360 10.78 11.40 8.09
CA PRO A 360 12.15 11.59 8.59
C PRO A 360 12.38 12.93 9.30
N ARG A 361 11.49 13.91 9.09
CA ARG A 361 11.54 15.24 9.72
C ARG A 361 10.84 15.29 11.08
N GLY A 362 10.16 14.22 11.48
CA GLY A 362 9.37 14.15 12.71
C GLY A 362 7.89 13.88 12.45
N LEU A 363 7.12 13.98 13.53
CA LEU A 363 5.68 13.72 13.55
C LEU A 363 4.92 14.87 12.87
N PHE A 364 4.01 14.52 11.96
CA PHE A 364 3.24 15.45 11.15
C PHE A 364 1.75 15.26 11.44
N ASP A 365 1.06 16.35 11.74
CA ASP A 365 -0.39 16.42 11.92
C ASP A 365 -1.01 16.79 10.57
N VAL A 366 -1.67 15.81 9.94
CA VAL A 366 -2.26 15.95 8.60
C VAL A 366 -3.45 16.90 8.63
N CYS A 367 -4.23 16.90 9.71
CA CYS A 367 -5.40 17.76 9.89
C CYS A 367 -5.00 19.24 10.01
N LYS A 368 -3.91 19.53 10.73
CA LYS A 368 -3.36 20.89 10.86
C LYS A 368 -2.35 21.25 9.75
N PHE A 369 -2.00 20.27 8.93
CA PHE A 369 -0.99 20.35 7.88
C PHE A 369 0.35 20.94 8.37
N ASN A 370 0.82 20.50 9.55
CA ASN A 370 2.05 21.01 10.16
C ASN A 370 2.76 19.95 11.01
N PHE A 371 4.06 20.15 11.27
CA PHE A 371 4.80 19.33 12.22
C PHE A 371 4.32 19.59 13.65
N THR A 372 4.31 18.53 14.46
CA THR A 372 3.90 18.58 15.87
C THR A 372 4.90 17.83 16.74
N PRO A 373 5.17 18.27 17.99
CA PRO A 373 6.03 17.51 18.90
C PRO A 373 5.36 16.19 19.31
N ILE A 374 6.20 15.21 19.66
CA ILE A 374 5.75 13.95 20.28
C ILE A 374 5.12 14.23 21.64
N GLU A 375 5.63 15.22 22.36
CA GLU A 375 5.10 15.64 23.65
C GLU A 375 3.69 16.23 23.51
N ALA A 376 2.90 16.02 24.56
CA ALA A 376 1.61 16.63 24.76
C ALA A 376 1.57 17.36 26.11
N ASP A 377 0.72 18.39 26.18
CA ASP A 377 0.48 19.20 27.37
C ASP A 377 -0.34 18.47 28.46
#